data_AF-A3VFH4-F1
#
_entry.id   AF-A3VFH4-F1
#
_cell.length_a   1.000
_cell.length_b   1.000
_cell.length_c   1.000
_cell.angle_alpha   90.00
_cell.angle_beta   90.00
_cell.angle_gamma   90.00
#
_symmetry.space_group_name_H-M   'P 1'
#
loop_
_entity.id
_entity.type
_entity.pdbx_description
1 polymer ?
#
loop_
_entity_poly.entity_id
_entity_poly.type
_entity_poly.pdbx_seq_one_letter_code
_entity_poly.pdbx_strand_id
1 'polypeptide(L)'
;MTLTQTAEAGFDRLREGHVDMIVADLDLPGSGAMAVADYAAYRHPAAKVVFVTASSFFSDGLVFSMSPNACAFLPSKTPPEDLATIVSHHGDRVAKH
;
A
#
# COMPACT_ATOMS: atom_id res chain seq x y z
N MET A 1 3.20 -10.09 9.90
CA MET A 1 3.07 -9.76 8.46
C MET A 1 1.99 -10.67 7.88
N THR A 2 1.00 -10.11 7.18
CA THR A 2 -0.13 -10.85 6.59
C THR A 2 -0.10 -10.64 5.08
N LEU A 3 -0.26 -11.71 4.30
CA LEU A 3 -0.33 -11.65 2.84
C LEU A 3 -1.77 -11.91 2.38
N THR A 4 -2.28 -11.05 1.51
CA THR A 4 -3.61 -11.18 0.88
C THR A 4 -3.45 -11.15 -0.63
N GLN A 5 -4.16 -12.04 -1.32
CA GLN A 5 -4.07 -12.18 -2.79
C GLN A 5 -5.27 -11.57 -3.52
N THR A 6 -6.28 -11.08 -2.80
CA THR A 6 -7.46 -10.44 -3.37
C THR A 6 -7.86 -9.20 -2.57
N ALA A 7 -8.66 -8.33 -3.18
CA ALA A 7 -9.16 -7.12 -2.52
C ALA A 7 -10.08 -7.46 -1.34
N GLU A 8 -10.92 -8.49 -1.49
CA GLU A 8 -11.83 -8.98 -0.46
C GLU A 8 -11.07 -9.37 0.81
N ALA A 9 -10.02 -10.18 0.66
CA ALA A 9 -9.16 -10.57 1.77
C ALA A 9 -8.43 -9.36 2.40
N GLY A 10 -8.06 -8.37 1.58
CA GLY A 10 -7.50 -7.10 2.06
C GLY A 10 -8.49 -6.31 2.91
N PHE A 11 -9.75 -6.20 2.47
CA PHE A 11 -10.80 -5.53 3.23
C PHE A 11 -11.09 -6.24 4.55
N ASP A 12 -11.15 -7.57 4.55
CA ASP A 12 -11.36 -8.36 5.76
C ASP A 12 -10.23 -8.15 6.75
N ARG A 13 -8.98 -8.14 6.29
CA ARG A 13 -7.83 -7.83 7.14
C ARG A 13 -7.93 -6.44 7.78
N LEU A 14 -8.36 -5.43 7.02
CA LEU A 14 -8.54 -4.06 7.53
C LEU A 14 -9.73 -3.94 8.51
N ARG A 15 -10.69 -4.87 8.49
CA ARG A 15 -11.80 -4.96 9.46
C ARG A 15 -11.39 -5.63 10.76
N GLU A 16 -10.57 -6.68 10.67
CA GLU A 16 -10.18 -7.53 11.79
C GLU A 16 -9.23 -6.84 12.78
N GLY A 17 -8.45 -5.86 12.34
CA GLY A 17 -7.47 -5.23 13.22
C GLY A 17 -6.79 -4.01 12.65
N HIS A 18 -5.82 -3.51 13.41
CA HIS A 18 -5.03 -2.35 13.04
C HIS A 18 -3.95 -2.71 12.01
N VAL A 19 -3.72 -1.79 11.08
CA VAL A 19 -2.70 -1.91 10.04
C VAL A 19 -2.04 -0.54 9.86
N ASP A 20 -0.74 -0.46 10.13
CA ASP A 20 0.04 0.77 9.98
C ASP A 20 0.61 0.95 8.56
N MET A 21 0.91 -0.17 7.90
CA MET A 21 1.62 -0.20 6.63
C MET A 21 1.02 -1.25 5.70
N ILE A 22 0.83 -0.88 4.44
CA ILE A 22 0.34 -1.76 3.37
C ILE A 22 1.31 -1.68 2.20
N VAL A 23 1.68 -2.84 1.65
CA VAL A 23 2.31 -2.92 0.33
C VAL A 23 1.24 -3.39 -0.64
N ALA A 24 0.88 -2.56 -1.61
CA ALA A 24 -0.23 -2.81 -2.52
C ALA A 24 0.27 -2.92 -3.97
N ASP A 25 0.01 -4.08 -4.59
CA ASP A 25 0.36 -4.34 -5.97
C ASP A 25 -0.75 -3.82 -6.90
N LEU A 26 -0.47 -2.79 -7.70
CA LEU A 26 -1.43 -2.19 -8.62
C LEU A 26 -1.80 -3.10 -9.79
N ASP A 27 -1.04 -4.16 -10.04
CA ASP A 27 -1.35 -5.15 -11.05
C ASP A 27 -2.38 -6.19 -10.54
N LEU A 28 -2.86 -6.05 -9.29
CA LEU A 28 -3.99 -6.81 -8.79
C LEU A 28 -5.23 -6.57 -9.66
N PRO A 29 -5.89 -7.63 -10.18
CA PRO A 29 -7.04 -7.49 -11.07
C PRO A 29 -8.17 -6.63 -10.48
N GLY A 30 -8.88 -5.91 -11.36
CA GLY A 30 -10.11 -5.19 -10.99
C GLY A 30 -9.89 -3.91 -10.18
N SER A 31 -8.71 -3.28 -10.27
CA SER A 31 -8.35 -2.07 -9.51
C SER A 31 -8.40 -2.26 -7.99
N GLY A 32 -8.33 -3.51 -7.52
CA GLY A 32 -8.55 -3.87 -6.13
C GLY A 32 -7.58 -3.20 -5.15
N ALA A 33 -6.33 -3.00 -5.57
CA ALA A 33 -5.30 -2.38 -4.73
C ALA A 33 -5.63 -0.92 -4.36
N MET A 34 -6.16 -0.13 -5.30
CA MET A 34 -6.58 1.24 -5.03
C MET A 34 -7.78 1.28 -4.09
N ALA A 35 -8.78 0.42 -4.32
CA ALA A 35 -9.94 0.33 -3.44
C ALA A 35 -9.57 -0.06 -2.00
N VAL A 36 -8.61 -0.98 -1.84
CA VAL A 36 -8.06 -1.35 -0.53
C VAL A 36 -7.33 -0.17 0.12
N ALA A 37 -6.55 0.59 -0.64
CA ALA A 37 -5.85 1.78 -0.13
C ALA A 37 -6.82 2.87 0.33
N ASP A 38 -7.88 3.14 -0.43
CA ASP A 38 -8.93 4.10 -0.07
C ASP A 38 -9.67 3.65 1.20
N TYR A 39 -10.02 2.37 1.28
CA TYR A 39 -10.66 1.82 2.47
C TYR A 39 -9.75 1.88 3.69
N ALA A 40 -8.45 1.65 3.52
CA ALA A 40 -7.46 1.81 4.58
C ALA A 40 -7.38 3.26 5.06
N ALA A 41 -7.35 4.25 4.16
CA ALA A 41 -7.34 5.67 4.53
C ALA A 41 -8.59 6.06 5.34
N TYR A 42 -9.75 5.49 4.98
CA TYR A 42 -11.00 5.70 5.70
C TYR A 42 -10.99 5.04 7.09
N ARG A 43 -10.58 3.77 7.17
CA ARG A 43 -10.69 2.95 8.39
C ARG A 43 -9.55 3.19 9.39
N HIS A 44 -8.35 3.42 8.88
CA HIS A 44 -7.11 3.59 9.63
C HIS A 44 -6.39 4.83 9.08
N PRO A 45 -6.74 6.05 9.52
CA PRO A 45 -6.21 7.30 8.94
C PRO A 45 -4.69 7.46 9.04
N ALA A 46 -4.02 6.73 9.94
CA ALA A 46 -2.57 6.71 10.08
C ALA A 46 -1.87 5.69 9.17
N ALA A 47 -2.63 4.76 8.58
CA ALA A 47 -2.09 3.71 7.73
C ALA A 47 -1.50 4.32 6.45
N LYS A 48 -0.30 3.88 6.08
CA LYS A 48 0.36 4.30 4.85
C LYS A 48 0.45 3.17 3.85
N VAL A 49 0.51 3.53 2.58
CA VAL A 49 0.57 2.59 1.47
C VAL A 49 1.85 2.80 0.67
N VAL A 50 2.57 1.72 0.43
CA VAL A 50 3.62 1.62 -0.58
C VAL A 50 3.03 0.90 -1.77
N PHE A 51 2.93 1.57 -2.91
CA PHE A 51 2.45 0.94 -4.13
C PHE A 51 3.61 0.30 -4.91
N VAL A 52 3.37 -0.88 -5.45
CA VAL A 52 4.27 -1.55 -6.39
C VAL A 52 3.56 -1.84 -7.70
N THR A 53 4.27 -1.79 -8.82
CA THR A 53 3.71 -2.20 -10.12
C THR A 53 4.77 -2.66 -11.11
N ALA A 54 4.40 -3.61 -11.98
CA ALA A 54 5.15 -3.99 -13.17
C ALA A 54 4.92 -3.04 -14.36
N SER A 55 3.88 -2.20 -14.30
CA SER A 55 3.45 -1.31 -15.39
C SER A 55 4.12 0.07 -15.33
N SER A 56 4.33 0.69 -16.50
CA SER A 56 4.78 2.08 -16.59
C SER A 56 3.62 3.09 -16.52
N PHE A 57 2.37 2.64 -16.43
CA PHE A 57 1.18 3.51 -16.49
C PHE A 57 1.11 4.55 -15.37
N PHE A 58 1.66 4.23 -14.19
CA PHE A 58 1.67 5.12 -13.02
C PHE A 58 3.03 5.78 -12.77
N SER A 59 3.98 5.66 -13.70
CA SER A 59 5.34 6.21 -13.57
C SER A 59 5.37 7.73 -13.42
N ASP A 60 4.31 8.42 -13.84
CA ASP A 60 4.18 9.88 -13.73
C ASP A 60 3.76 10.35 -12.32
N GLY A 61 3.65 9.43 -11.35
CA GLY A 61 3.34 9.75 -9.96
C GLY A 61 1.86 10.03 -9.68
N LEU A 62 0.97 9.76 -10.66
CA LEU A 62 -0.49 9.93 -10.52
C LEU A 62 -1.07 9.18 -9.31
N VAL A 63 -0.40 8.11 -8.86
CA VAL A 63 -0.84 7.38 -7.66
C VAL A 63 -0.91 8.27 -6.41
N PHE A 64 -0.03 9.28 -6.28
CA PHE A 64 -0.02 10.17 -5.12
C PHE A 64 -1.15 11.20 -5.14
N SER A 65 -1.70 11.54 -6.32
CA SER A 65 -2.90 12.38 -6.39
C SER A 65 -4.19 11.58 -6.17
N MET A 66 -4.15 10.28 -6.44
CA MET A 66 -5.31 9.38 -6.29
C MET A 66 -5.43 8.78 -4.89
N SER A 67 -4.32 8.56 -4.18
CA SER A 67 -4.30 7.93 -2.86
C SER A 67 -3.55 8.82 -1.86
N PRO A 68 -4.27 9.51 -0.94
CA PRO A 68 -3.66 10.46 -0.01
C PRO A 68 -2.78 9.78 1.06
N ASN A 69 -2.95 8.48 1.28
CA ASN A 69 -2.13 7.67 2.17
C ASN A 69 -0.95 6.98 1.45
N ALA A 70 -0.78 7.21 0.14
CA ALA A 70 0.41 6.79 -0.58
C ALA A 70 1.66 7.49 -0.01
N CYS A 71 2.66 6.71 0.39
CA CYS A 71 3.93 7.23 0.91
C CYS A 71 5.14 6.88 0.04
N ALA A 72 5.02 5.86 -0.82
CA ALA A 72 6.01 5.51 -1.82
C ALA A 72 5.35 4.77 -3.00
N PHE A 73 6.03 4.80 -4.15
CA PHE A 73 5.66 4.08 -5.37
C PHE A 73 6.93 3.50 -6.00
N LEU A 74 6.92 2.21 -6.30
CA LEU A 74 8.11 1.46 -6.69
C LEU A 74 7.81 0.48 -7.84
N PRO A 75 8.77 0.17 -8.70
CA PRO A 75 8.67 -0.98 -9.58
C PRO A 75 8.49 -2.28 -8.78
N SER A 76 7.69 -3.23 -9.28
CA SER A 76 7.56 -4.57 -8.68
C SER A 76 8.86 -5.38 -8.75
N LYS A 77 9.81 -4.96 -9.59
CA LYS A 77 11.16 -5.49 -9.69
C LYS A 77 12.14 -4.90 -8.66
N THR A 78 11.70 -3.95 -7.82
CA THR A 78 12.53 -3.44 -6.72
C THR A 78 12.96 -4.61 -5.82
N PRO A 79 14.25 -4.71 -5.48
CA PRO A 79 14.73 -5.77 -4.61
C PRO A 79 13.97 -5.81 -3.27
N PRO A 80 13.65 -7.00 -2.73
CA PRO A 80 12.92 -7.12 -1.47
C PRO A 80 13.57 -6.38 -0.29
N GLU A 81 14.90 -6.32 -0.25
CA GLU A 81 15.69 -5.62 0.77
C GLU A 81 15.49 -4.09 0.71
N ASP A 82 15.39 -3.53 -0.50
CA ASP A 82 15.15 -2.11 -0.72
C ASP A 82 13.70 -1.77 -0.37
N LEU A 83 12.75 -2.61 -0.78
CA LEU A 83 11.34 -2.48 -0.41
C LEU A 83 11.16 -2.53 1.11
N ALA A 84 11.82 -3.48 1.80
CA ALA A 84 11.78 -3.59 3.25
C ALA A 84 12.35 -2.35 3.93
N THR A 85 13.44 -1.79 3.40
CA THR A 85 14.04 -0.54 3.89
C THR A 85 13.06 0.63 3.81
N ILE A 86 12.37 0.77 2.68
CA ILE A 86 11.36 1.82 2.47
C ILE A 86 10.18 1.64 3.41
N VAL A 87 9.66 0.42 3.53
CA VAL A 87 8.55 0.10 4.46
C VAL A 87 8.94 0.44 5.90
N SER A 88 10.14 0.06 6.35
CA SER A 88 10.65 0.37 7.70
C SER A 88 10.72 1.88 7.93
N HIS A 89 11.28 2.63 6.97
CA HIS A 89 11.42 4.08 7.07
C HIS A 89 10.07 4.79 7.26
N HIS A 90 9.02 4.33 6.56
CA HIS A 90 7.68 4.93 6.67
C HIS A 90 6.88 4.42 7.89
N GLY A 91 7.10 3.17 8.30
CA GLY A 91 6.46 2.55 9.46
C GLY A 91 6.93 3.13 10.80
N ASP A 92 8.23 3.39 10.95
CA ASP A 92 8.79 4.04 12.15
C ASP A 92 8.24 5.47 12.38
N ARG A 93 7.73 6.09 11.31
CA ARG A 93 7.06 7.40 11.36
C ARG A 93 5.58 7.30 11.74
N VAL A 94 4.96 6.11 11.65
CA VAL A 94 3.59 5.86 12.11
C VAL A 94 3.59 5.59 13.62
N ALA A 95 4.52 4.78 14.13
CA ALA A 95 4.60 4.41 15.55
C ALA A 95 4.97 5.56 16.53
N LYS A 96 5.28 6.75 16.01
CA LYS A 96 5.67 7.95 16.80
C LYS A 96 4.56 9.00 16.93
N HIS A 97 3.33 8.68 16.56
CA HIS A 97 2.14 9.52 16.74
C HIS A 97 1.02 8.69 17.38
#